data_AF-A0A7J7KTQ4-F1
#
_entry.id   AF-A0A7J7KTQ4-F1
#
_cell.length_a   1.000
_cell.length_b   1.000
_cell.length_c   1.000
_cell.angle_alpha   90.00
_cell.angle_beta   90.00
_cell.angle_gamma   90.00
#
_symmetry.space_group_name_H-M   'P 1'
#
loop_
_entity.id
_entity.type
_entity.pdbx_description
1 polymer ?
#
loop_
_entity_poly.entity_id
_entity_poly.type
_entity_poly.pdbx_seq_one_letter_code
_entity_poly.pdbx_strand_id
1 'polypeptide(L)' 'MLGGGSSMFPGFRERMLKELKNLFPSRLRVQVIAAPERAYSVWIGGSILGSLTTFRDGMLISKSDYEEFGPSVVHRKCP' A
#
# COMPACT_ATOMS: atom_id res chain seq x y z
N MET A 1 6.61 4.14 5.45
CA MET A 1 7.28 3.79 4.17
C MET A 1 6.84 4.79 3.13
N LEU A 2 7.73 5.16 2.19
CA LEU A 2 7.41 6.04 1.07
C LEU A 2 7.18 5.20 -0.20
N GLY A 3 6.15 5.56 -0.96
CA GLY A 3 5.80 4.97 -2.24
C GLY A 3 5.29 6.04 -3.20
N GLY A 4 5.27 5.73 -4.50
CA GLY A 4 4.73 6.60 -5.53
C GLY A 4 5.69 7.70 -6.00
N GLY A 5 5.41 8.23 -7.19
CA GLY A 5 6.31 9.13 -7.93
C GLY A 5 6.66 10.43 -7.19
N SER A 6 5.69 11.04 -6.50
CA SER A 6 5.93 12.30 -5.77
C SER A 6 6.90 12.17 -4.59
N SER A 7 7.20 10.95 -4.13
CA SER A 7 8.22 10.71 -3.10
C SER A 7 9.64 10.58 -3.67
N MET A 8 9.81 10.70 -5.00
CA MET A 8 11.09 10.56 -5.70
C MET A 8 11.90 11.86 -5.74
N PHE A 9 11.34 13.00 -5.32
CA PHE A 9 12.09 14.25 -5.27
C PHE A 9 13.34 14.12 -4.38
N PRO A 10 14.50 14.64 -4.82
CA PRO A 10 15.72 14.64 -4.01
C PRO A 10 15.47 15.31 -2.64
N GLY A 11 15.96 14.69 -1.56
CA GLY A 11 15.81 15.24 -0.21
C GLY A 11 14.44 15.04 0.45
N PHE A 12 13.46 14.44 -0.25
CA PHE A 12 12.10 14.27 0.28
C PHE A 12 12.07 13.43 1.56
N ARG A 13 12.84 12.33 1.60
CA ARG A 13 12.94 11.45 2.78
C ARG A 13 13.47 12.21 3.99
N GLU A 14 14.53 12.99 3.79
CA GLU A 14 15.23 13.73 4.82
C GLU A 14 14.35 14.84 5.38
N ARG A 15 13.68 15.59 4.49
CA ARG A 15 12.67 16.59 4.86
C ARG A 15 11.57 15.96 5.70
N MET A 16 10.97 14.87 5.22
CA MET A 16 9.88 14.21 5.94
C MET A 16 10.30 13.68 7.31
N LEU A 17 11.50 13.07 7.42
CA LEU A 17 12.02 12.61 8.70
C LEU A 17 12.23 13.77 9.69
N LYS A 18 12.71 14.92 9.21
CA LYS A 18 12.88 16.13 10.03
C LYS A 18 11.55 16.63 10.57
N GLU A 19 10.52 16.77 9.72
CA GLU A 19 9.19 17.23 10.13
C GLU A 19 8.56 16.26 11.15
N LEU A 20 8.67 14.95 10.93
CA LEU A 20 8.15 13.95 11.87
C LEU A 20 8.88 13.98 13.22
N LYS A 21 10.20 14.17 13.24
CA LYS A 21 10.95 14.33 14.50
C LYS A 21 10.54 15.58 15.27
N ASN A 22 10.25 16.67 14.57
CA ASN A 22 9.75 17.91 15.19
C ASN A 22 8.35 17.72 15.79
N LEU A 23 7.50 16.90 15.17
CA LEU A 23 6.14 16.61 15.64
C LEU A 23 6.11 15.60 16.81
N PHE A 24 7.09 14.71 16.91
CA PHE A 24 7.13 13.65 17.93
C PHE A 24 8.45 13.68 18.75
N PRO A 25 8.69 14.71 19.58
CA PRO A 25 10.04 15.03 20.05
C PRO A 25 10.66 14.08 21.08
N SER A 26 9.90 13.19 21.75
CA SER A 26 10.38 12.68 23.05
C SER A 26 10.24 11.20 23.38
N ARG A 27 9.52 10.34 22.63
CA ARG A 27 9.45 8.88 22.96
C ARG A 27 9.30 7.91 21.79
N LEU A 28 9.21 8.40 20.56
CA LEU A 28 8.92 7.57 19.39
C LEU A 28 10.14 7.51 18.46
N ARG A 29 10.64 6.30 18.20
CA ARG A 29 11.63 6.07 17.14
C ARG A 29 10.90 6.14 15.79
N VAL A 30 11.04 7.28 15.11
CA VAL A 30 10.51 7.46 13.75
C VAL A 30 11.54 7.00 12.72
N GLN A 31 11.10 6.16 11.78
CA GLN A 31 11.89 5.73 10.63
C GLN A 31 11.13 6.03 9.33
N VAL A 32 11.80 6.72 8.40
CA VAL A 32 11.31 6.91 7.03
C VAL A 32 12.11 6.00 6.09
N ILE A 33 11.41 5.03 5.51
CA ILE A 33 11.94 4.07 4.55
C ILE A 33 11.58 4.54 3.14
N ALA A 34 12.57 4.73 2.28
CA ALA A 34 12.39 5.12 0.88
C ALA A 34 13.19 4.15 0.00
N ALA A 35 12.54 3.08 -0.45
CA ALA A 35 13.18 2.10 -1.33
C ALA A 35 13.55 2.77 -2.68
N PRO A 36 14.67 2.39 -3.34
CA PRO A 36 15.01 2.89 -4.67
C PRO A 36 13.91 2.63 -5.70
N GLU A 37 13.29 1.46 -5.66
CA GLU A 37 12.22 0.97 -6.54
C GLU A 37 10.83 1.49 -6.15
N ARG A 38 10.74 2.50 -5.26
CA ARG A 38 9.46 2.96 -4.68
C ARG A 38 8.43 3.52 -5.66
N ALA A 39 8.86 3.84 -6.88
CA ALA A 39 7.98 4.16 -7.99
C ALA A 39 7.07 2.97 -8.38
N TYR A 40 7.55 1.75 -8.17
CA TYR A 40 6.87 0.51 -8.54
C TYR A 40 6.33 -0.27 -7.35
N SER A 41 6.52 0.19 -6.11
CA SER A 41 6.10 -0.55 -4.90
C SER A 41 4.64 -0.98 -4.92
N VAL A 42 3.75 -0.17 -5.47
CA VAL A 42 2.31 -0.48 -5.59
C VAL A 42 2.11 -1.69 -6.51
N TRP A 43 2.77 -1.71 -7.67
CA TRP A 43 2.68 -2.81 -8.62
C TRP A 43 3.36 -4.08 -8.10
N ILE A 44 4.53 -3.95 -7.48
CA ILE A 44 5.24 -5.08 -6.86
C ILE A 44 4.35 -5.74 -5.79
N GLY A 45 3.75 -4.95 -4.90
CA GLY A 45 2.83 -5.46 -3.89
C GLY A 45 1.61 -6.16 -4.50
N GLY A 46 1.01 -5.58 -5.55
CA GLY A 46 -0.10 -6.20 -6.27
C GLY A 46 0.28 -7.52 -6.95
N SER A 47 1.47 -7.59 -7.56
CA SER A 47 1.98 -8.81 -8.20
C SER A 47 2.23 -9.93 -7.19
N ILE A 48 2.77 -9.60 -6.02
CA ILE A 48 2.97 -10.58 -4.93
C ILE A 48 1.61 -11.05 -4.44
N LEU A 49 0.70 -10.13 -4.10
CA LEU A 49 -0.63 -10.45 -3.59
C LEU A 49 -1.42 -11.33 -4.57
N GLY A 50 -1.45 -10.97 -5.86
CA GLY A 50 -2.15 -11.73 -6.89
C GLY A 50 -1.59 -13.13 -7.14
N SER A 51 -0.34 -13.39 -6.71
CA SER A 51 0.31 -14.69 -6.82
C SER A 51 0.07 -15.60 -5.62
N LEU A 52 -0.57 -15.10 -4.54
CA LEU A 52 -0.88 -15.91 -3.36
C LEU A 52 -2.11 -16.80 -3.63
N THR A 53 -2.07 -18.05 -3.16
CA THR A 53 -3.25 -18.94 -3.20
C THR A 53 -4.41 -18.38 -2.38
N THR A 54 -4.12 -17.74 -1.24
CA THR A 54 -5.11 -17.07 -0.40
C THR A 54 -5.87 -15.96 -1.13
N PHE A 55 -5.23 -15.28 -2.10
CA PHE A 55 -5.92 -14.31 -2.93
C PHE A 55 -6.96 -15.00 -3.83
N ARG A 56 -6.59 -16.12 -4.45
CA ARG A 56 -7.51 -16.92 -5.27
C ARG A 56 -8.69 -17.47 -4.46
N ASP A 57 -8.39 -18.04 -3.29
CA ASP A 57 -9.38 -18.82 -2.54
C ASP A 57 -10.33 -17.96 -1.70
N GLY A 58 -9.90 -16.76 -1.28
CA GLY A 58 -10.64 -15.92 -0.34
C GLY A 58 -10.95 -14.49 -0.78
N MET A 59 -10.23 -13.94 -1.76
CA MET A 59 -10.32 -12.50 -2.09
C MET A 59 -10.89 -12.21 -3.48
N LEU A 60 -10.86 -13.18 -4.40
CA LEU A 60 -11.45 -13.02 -5.72
C LEU A 60 -12.98 -12.89 -5.65
N ILE A 61 -13.51 -12.03 -6.51
CA ILE A 61 -14.93 -11.95 -6.85
C ILE A 61 -15.10 -12.72 -8.15
N SER A 62 -15.80 -13.86 -8.08
CA SER A 62 -16.13 -14.63 -9.27
C SER A 62 -17.26 -13.96 -10.06
N LYS A 63 -17.45 -14.39 -11.31
CA LYS A 63 -18.58 -13.93 -12.12
C LYS A 63 -19.92 -14.25 -11.46
N SER A 64 -20.08 -15.44 -10.88
CA SER A 64 -21.30 -15.83 -10.17
C SER A 64 -21.55 -14.96 -8.93
N ASP A 65 -20.50 -14.63 -8.17
CA ASP A 65 -20.64 -13.71 -7.02
C ASP A 65 -21.19 -12.34 -7.48
N TYR A 66 -20.69 -11.83 -8.60
CA TYR A 66 -21.12 -10.55 -9.14
C TYR A 66 -22.55 -10.59 -9.69
N GLU A 67 -22.95 -11.69 -10.33
CA GLU A 67 -24.32 -11.88 -10.84
C GLU A 67 -25.33 -12.02 -9.69
N GLU A 68 -24.96 -12.65 -8.57
CA GLU A 68 -25.83 -12.84 -7.41
C GLU A 68 -25.98 -11.57 -6.55
N PHE A 69 -24.87 -10.91 -6.22
CA PHE A 69 -24.84 -9.80 -5.26
C PHE A 69 -24.69 -8.41 -5.92
N GLY A 70 -24.51 -8.38 -7.23
CA GLY A 70 -24.28 -7.15 -7.98
C GLY A 70 -23.01 -6.40 -7.57
N PRO A 71 -22.90 -5.10 -7.89
CA PRO A 71 -21.73 -4.28 -7.54
C PRO A 71 -21.41 -4.22 -6.05
N SER A 72 -22.41 -4.44 -5.19
CA SER A 72 -22.26 -4.36 -3.73
C SER A 72 -21.29 -5.39 -3.17
N VAL A 73 -21.04 -6.49 -3.89
CA VAL A 73 -20.13 -7.56 -3.50
C VAL A 73 -18.70 -7.07 -3.24
N VAL A 74 -18.28 -5.99 -3.92
CA VAL A 74 -16.96 -5.39 -3.74
C VAL A 74 -16.77 -4.91 -2.31
N HIS A 75 -17.78 -4.28 -1.71
CA HIS A 75 -17.72 -3.80 -0.32
C HIS A 75 -17.70 -4.94 0.71
N ARG A 76 -18.13 -6.15 0.32
CA ARG A 76 -18.13 -7.33 1.20
C ARG A 76 -16.81 -8.10 1.12
N LYS A 77 -16.20 -8.19 -0.07
CA LYS A 77 -14.96 -8.95 -0.30
C LYS A 77 -13.68 -8.09 -0.27
N CYS A 78 -13.78 -6.78 -0.42
CA CYS A 78 -12.65 -5.84 -0.40
C CYS A 78 -12.94 -4.70 0.61
N PRO A 79 -12.93 -4.98 1.93
CA PRO A 79 -13.16 -3.97 2.97
C PRO A 79 -12.00 -2.98 3.12
#